data_AF-A0A655ZIA0-F1
#
_entry.id   AF-A0A655ZIA0-F1
#
_cell.length_a   1.000
_cell.length_b   1.000
_cell.length_c   1.000
_cell.angle_alpha   90.00
_cell.angle_beta   90.00
_cell.angle_gamma   90.00
#
_symmetry.space_group_name_H-M   'P 1'
#
loop_
_entity.id
_entity.type
_entity.pdbx_description
1 polymer ?
#
loop_
_entity_poly.entity_id
_entity_poly.type
_entity_poly.pdbx_seq_one_letter_code
_entity_poly.pdbx_strand_id
1 'polypeptide(L)'
;MNPRYGFTIQVVAVGAQSKVDQFASKLPRNDQPIWENYKLVNGTKWYTVLYGDYATRQEAAAAISSLPTELREMKPFVKSIDSIKNSEFPTLNKLN
;
A
#
# COMPACT_ATOMS: atom_id res chain seq x y z
N MET A 1 10.03 14.09 16.41
CA MET A 1 8.70 14.39 15.84
C MET A 1 8.59 13.74 14.48
N ASN A 2 7.64 12.80 14.35
CA ASN A 2 6.92 12.35 13.15
C ASN A 2 6.47 10.90 13.35
N PRO A 3 5.32 10.48 12.79
CA PRO A 3 4.99 10.86 11.42
C PRO A 3 3.53 11.21 11.16
N ARG A 4 3.32 12.06 10.15
CA ARG A 4 2.00 12.28 9.56
C ARG A 4 1.33 10.93 9.33
N TYR A 5 0.11 10.77 9.83
CA TYR A 5 -0.73 9.65 9.42
C TYR A 5 -1.54 10.13 8.23
N GLY A 6 -0.96 9.87 7.06
CA GLY A 6 -1.54 10.22 5.77
C GLY A 6 -2.48 9.16 5.22
N PHE A 7 -2.81 9.35 3.95
CA PHE A 7 -3.43 8.37 3.10
C PHE A 7 -2.33 7.65 2.31
N THR A 8 -2.55 6.38 2.01
CA THR A 8 -1.72 5.57 1.13
C THR A 8 -2.58 4.97 0.03
N ILE A 9 -1.98 4.38 -0.98
CA ILE A 9 -2.68 3.64 -2.03
C ILE A 9 -2.49 2.15 -1.78
N GLN A 10 -3.59 1.42 -1.59
CA GLN A 10 -3.57 -0.03 -1.66
C GLN A 10 -3.59 -0.46 -3.12
N VAL A 11 -2.50 -1.06 -3.57
CA VAL A 11 -2.29 -1.43 -4.98
C VAL A 11 -2.86 -2.82 -5.28
N VAL A 12 -2.51 -3.80 -4.44
CA VAL A 12 -2.92 -5.19 -4.61
C VAL A 12 -2.88 -5.93 -3.28
N ALA A 13 -3.72 -6.96 -3.14
CA ALA A 13 -3.59 -7.96 -2.10
C ALA A 13 -3.30 -9.34 -2.72
N VAL A 14 -2.26 -10.01 -2.22
CA VAL A 14 -1.73 -11.27 -2.75
C VAL A 14 -1.57 -12.30 -1.63
N GLY A 15 -1.76 -13.58 -1.95
CA GLY A 15 -1.64 -14.67 -0.99
C GLY A 15 -0.21 -15.18 -0.72
N ALA A 16 0.81 -14.55 -1.32
CA ALA A 16 2.19 -15.01 -1.21
C ALA A 16 3.19 -13.84 -1.15
N GLN A 17 4.21 -13.98 -0.30
CA GLN A 17 5.28 -12.98 -0.12
C GLN A 17 6.01 -12.68 -1.44
N SER A 18 6.33 -13.70 -2.23
CA SER A 18 7.03 -13.52 -3.51
C SER A 18 6.29 -12.61 -4.51
N LYS A 19 4.95 -12.56 -4.43
CA LYS A 19 4.15 -11.65 -5.25
C LYS A 19 4.25 -10.21 -4.74
N VAL A 20 4.43 -9.99 -3.43
CA VAL A 20 4.65 -8.64 -2.87
C VAL A 20 5.86 -8.00 -3.52
N ASP A 21 6.99 -8.73 -3.56
CA ASP A 21 8.24 -8.23 -4.14
C ASP A 21 8.05 -7.92 -5.64
N GLN A 22 7.34 -8.79 -6.37
CA GLN A 22 7.04 -8.59 -7.80
C GLN A 22 6.22 -7.32 -8.07
N PHE A 23 5.22 -7.01 -7.25
CA PHE A 23 4.41 -5.80 -7.41
C PHE A 23 5.13 -4.56 -6.88
N ALA A 24 5.85 -4.68 -5.77
CA ALA A 24 6.66 -3.61 -5.21
C ALA A 24 7.75 -3.15 -6.19
N SER A 25 8.38 -4.07 -6.93
CA SER A 25 9.40 -3.72 -7.93
C SER A 25 8.84 -2.95 -9.13
N LYS A 26 7.53 -3.04 -9.40
CA LYS A 26 6.86 -2.32 -10.48
C LYS A 26 6.44 -0.90 -10.08
N LEU A 27 6.46 -0.57 -8.79
CA LEU A 27 6.10 0.76 -8.32
C LEU A 27 7.18 1.77 -8.69
N PRO A 28 6.80 3.04 -8.94
CA PRO A 28 7.78 4.09 -9.17
C PRO A 28 8.73 4.19 -7.98
N ARG A 29 10.04 4.14 -8.24
CA ARG A 29 11.08 4.35 -7.22
C ARG A 29 11.41 5.84 -7.07
N ASN A 30 10.40 6.63 -6.72
CA ASN A 30 10.59 8.01 -6.29
C ASN A 30 10.75 8.05 -4.75
N ASP A 31 10.72 9.24 -4.16
CA ASP A 31 10.77 9.42 -2.70
C ASP A 31 9.54 8.91 -1.95
N GLN A 32 8.57 8.26 -2.64
CA GLN A 32 7.41 7.69 -1.98
C GLN A 32 7.77 6.33 -1.34
N PRO A 33 7.38 6.13 -0.07
CA PRO A 33 7.60 4.86 0.60
C PRO A 33 6.71 3.77 0.00
N ILE A 34 7.25 2.55 -0.05
CA ILE A 34 6.50 1.33 -0.35
C ILE A 34 6.39 0.55 0.95
N TRP A 35 5.16 0.14 1.31
CA TRP A 35 4.93 -0.69 2.47
C TRP A 35 4.22 -1.98 2.13
N GLU A 36 4.43 -2.96 2.99
CA GLU A 36 3.63 -4.15 3.10
C GLU A 36 2.81 -4.11 4.38
N ASN A 37 1.54 -4.51 4.27
CA ASN A 37 0.72 -4.89 5.41
C ASN A 37 0.22 -6.33 5.20
N TYR A 38 0.16 -7.15 6.25
CA TYR A 38 -0.47 -8.46 6.16
C TYR A 38 -1.78 -8.50 6.95
N LYS A 39 -2.68 -9.41 6.60
CA LYS A 39 -3.89 -9.74 7.37
C LYS A 39 -4.17 -11.23 7.31
N LEU A 40 -4.82 -11.77 8.33
CA LEU A 40 -5.34 -13.13 8.29
C LEU A 40 -6.83 -13.08 7.92
N VAL A 41 -7.21 -13.83 6.89
CA VAL A 41 -8.61 -14.00 6.48
C VAL A 41 -8.86 -15.50 6.42
N ASN A 42 -9.73 -16.02 7.29
CA ASN A 42 -10.04 -17.44 7.41
C ASN A 42 -8.78 -18.33 7.54
N GLY A 43 -7.82 -17.91 8.38
CA GLY A 43 -6.54 -18.61 8.56
C GLY A 43 -5.54 -18.46 7.41
N THR A 44 -5.91 -17.80 6.31
CA THR A 44 -5.02 -17.52 5.18
C THR A 44 -4.37 -16.15 5.32
N LYS A 45 -3.04 -16.09 5.21
CA LYS A 45 -2.29 -14.84 5.26
C LYS A 45 -2.31 -14.14 3.90
N TRP A 46 -2.86 -12.93 3.89
CA TRP A 46 -2.91 -12.04 2.74
C TRP A 46 -1.96 -10.88 2.96
N TYR A 47 -1.14 -10.60 1.96
CA TYR A 47 -0.19 -9.50 1.95
C TYR A 47 -0.69 -8.41 1.03
N THR A 48 -0.59 -7.18 1.47
CA THR A 48 -1.09 -6.00 0.79
C THR A 48 0.07 -5.10 0.47
N VAL A 49 0.22 -4.72 -0.79
CA VAL A 49 1.21 -3.74 -1.24
C VAL A 49 0.59 -2.36 -1.17
N LEU A 50 1.25 -1.47 -0.45
CA LEU A 50 0.85 -0.09 -0.22
C LEU A 50 1.91 0.86 -0.77
N TYR A 51 1.48 1.99 -1.33
CA TYR A 51 2.37 2.95 -1.97
C TYR A 51 2.04 4.38 -1.56
N GLY A 52 3.10 5.10 -1.15
CA GLY A 52 3.13 6.53 -0.88
C GLY A 52 2.49 6.97 0.43
N ASP A 53 3.02 8.06 0.98
CA ASP A 53 2.53 8.75 2.17
C ASP A 53 2.00 10.13 1.76
N TYR A 54 0.67 10.26 1.66
CA TYR A 54 0.01 11.45 1.16
C TYR A 54 -0.70 12.18 2.30
N ALA A 55 -0.65 13.51 2.33
CA ALA A 55 -1.30 14.27 3.40
C ALA A 55 -2.83 14.21 3.29
N THR A 56 -3.36 14.07 2.07
CA THR A 56 -4.81 14.07 1.83
C THR A 56 -5.27 12.91 0.94
N ARG A 57 -6.57 12.59 1.02
CA ARG A 57 -7.20 11.55 0.18
C ARG A 57 -7.12 11.94 -1.30
N GLN A 58 -7.24 13.23 -1.61
CA GLN A 58 -7.17 13.77 -2.96
C GLN A 58 -5.77 13.58 -3.57
N GLU A 59 -4.71 13.84 -2.80
CA GLU A 59 -3.33 13.60 -3.24
C GLU A 59 -3.08 12.11 -3.55
N ALA A 60 -3.51 11.21 -2.65
CA ALA A 60 -3.41 9.78 -2.88
C ALA A 60 -4.23 9.33 -4.11
N ALA A 61 -5.43 9.88 -4.30
CA ALA A 61 -6.26 9.57 -5.46
C ALA A 61 -5.64 10.08 -6.77
N ALA A 62 -5.04 11.27 -6.76
CA ALA A 62 -4.33 11.81 -7.91
C ALA A 62 -3.10 10.96 -8.26
N ALA A 63 -2.39 10.45 -7.25
CA ALA A 63 -1.23 9.59 -7.44
C ALA A 63 -1.58 8.19 -7.99
N ILE A 64 -2.83 7.73 -7.89
CA ILE A 64 -3.27 6.53 -8.62
C ILE A 64 -3.06 6.71 -10.13
N SER A 65 -3.32 7.90 -10.66
CA SER A 65 -3.17 8.19 -12.09
C SER A 65 -1.71 8.14 -12.57
N SER A 66 -0.73 8.33 -11.66
CA SER A 66 0.70 8.24 -11.98
C SER A 66 1.26 6.82 -11.87
N LEU A 67 0.47 5.86 -11.42
CA LEU A 67 0.87 4.46 -11.40
C LEU A 67 0.96 3.88 -12.82
N PRO A 68 1.86 2.91 -13.06
CA PRO A 68 1.88 2.14 -14.30
C PRO A 68 0.51 1.54 -14.62
N THR A 69 0.17 1.43 -15.91
CA THR A 69 -1.13 0.90 -16.37
C THR A 69 -1.46 -0.46 -15.76
N GLU A 70 -0.50 -1.39 -15.72
CA GLU A 70 -0.68 -2.71 -15.11
C GLU A 70 -1.13 -2.65 -13.63
N LEU A 71 -0.65 -1.66 -12.87
CA LEU A 71 -1.05 -1.48 -11.47
C LEU A 71 -2.40 -0.76 -11.36
N ARG A 72 -2.72 0.14 -12.29
CA ARG A 72 -4.03 0.80 -12.35
C ARG A 72 -5.16 -0.17 -12.72
N GLU A 73 -4.87 -1.16 -13.56
CA GLU A 73 -5.81 -2.23 -13.92
C GLU A 73 -6.20 -3.11 -12.73
N MET A 74 -5.34 -3.18 -11.70
CA MET A 74 -5.65 -3.85 -10.42
C MET A 74 -6.67 -3.07 -9.57
N LYS A 75 -7.18 -1.93 -10.05
CA LYS A 75 -8.12 -1.04 -9.36
C LYS A 75 -7.60 -0.61 -7.98
N PRO A 76 -6.44 0.05 -7.93
CA PRO A 76 -5.87 0.53 -6.69
C PRO A 76 -6.81 1.56 -6.07
N PHE A 77 -6.82 1.62 -4.74
CA PHE A 77 -7.70 2.54 -4.02
C PHE A 77 -7.00 3.19 -2.83
N VAL A 78 -7.48 4.37 -2.46
CA VAL A 78 -6.93 5.12 -1.34
C VAL A 78 -7.34 4.48 -0.02
N LYS A 79 -6.36 4.30 0.86
CA LYS A 79 -6.52 3.72 2.20
C LYS A 79 -5.92 4.67 3.24
N SER A 80 -6.55 4.75 4.41
CA SER A 80 -6.01 5.54 5.53
C SER A 80 -4.94 4.73 6.26
N ILE A 81 -3.79 5.34 6.55
CA ILE A 81 -2.74 4.73 7.37
C ILE A 81 -3.24 4.54 8.82
N ASP A 82 -4.03 5.49 9.34
CA ASP A 82 -4.68 5.35 10.66
C ASP A 82 -5.60 4.14 10.72
N SER A 83 -6.38 3.90 9.66
CA SER A 83 -7.26 2.73 9.60
C SER A 83 -6.49 1.42 9.67
N ILE A 84 -5.27 1.37 9.12
CA ILE A 84 -4.40 0.19 9.21
C ILE A 84 -3.88 0.05 10.65
N LYS A 85 -3.32 1.11 11.21
CA LYS A 85 -2.70 1.09 12.54
C LYS A 85 -3.69 0.86 13.70
N ASN A 86 -4.96 1.15 13.48
CA ASN A 86 -6.04 0.86 14.44
C ASN A 86 -6.76 -0.48 14.17
N SER A 87 -6.31 -1.25 13.18
CA SER A 87 -6.88 -2.57 12.89
C SER A 87 -6.20 -3.69 13.68
N GLU A 88 -6.78 -4.89 13.63
CA GLU A 88 -6.19 -6.11 14.21
C GLU A 88 -4.81 -6.45 13.64
N PHE A 89 -4.48 -5.93 12.45
CA PHE A 89 -3.19 -6.13 11.79
C PHE A 89 -2.52 -4.78 11.47
N PRO A 90 -1.94 -4.10 12.48
CA PRO A 90 -1.47 -2.72 12.36
C PRO A 90 -0.10 -2.56 11.70
N THR A 91 0.56 -3.68 11.38
CA THR A 91 1.95 -3.69 10.93
C THR A 91 2.10 -3.12 9.52
N LEU A 92 3.03 -2.19 9.35
CA LEU A 92 3.47 -1.65 8.07
C LEU A 92 4.98 -1.87 7.95
N ASN A 93 5.39 -2.82 7.10
CA ASN A 93 6.79 -3.11 6.83
C ASN A 93 7.25 -2.28 5.63
N LYS A 94 8.27 -1.44 5.79
CA LYS A 94 8.83 -0.66 4.67
C LYS A 94 9.67 -1.57 3.77
N LEU A 95 9.48 -1.47 2.46
CA LEU A 95 10.15 -2.31 1.45
C LEU A 95 11.28 -1.59 0.68
N ASN A 96 11.41 -0.26 0.81
CA ASN A 96 12.41 0.56 0.12
C ASN A 96 13.15 1.53 1.05
#